data_AF-A0A8K0LML8-F1
#
_entry.id   AF-A0A8K0LML8-F1
#
_cell.length_a   1.000
_cell.length_b   1.000
_cell.length_c   1.000
_cell.angle_alpha   90.00
_cell.angle_beta   90.00
_cell.angle_gamma   90.00
#
_symmetry.space_group_name_H-M   'P 1'
#
loop_
_entity.id
_entity.type
_entity.pdbx_description
1 polymer ?
#
loop_
_entity_poly.entity_id
_entity_poly.type
_entity_poly.pdbx_seq_one_letter_code
_entity_poly.pdbx_strand_id
1 'polypeptide(L)'
;MQKGLFWLLPDGVLSPGGSYPVFTLKATFFPGGLILGFAFHHGVVDGGATARILELFASDKVSEALYSVRSYKEQFVKYAEMLSKVHANVDPATIPGYDFPKPTAPATSSPKAPFSSPNSPKSAGRADSTGNSDSDTHSSPPASSIAFSHSGRSTTGSPAVAATGHGSPQNPSPPPTMGLDTPAPEPVIGWTQPPSPVPAIAKIFAIGAGTLRTLHFKVIRELQRLYGLEPTLGVSRTDVLCALVWIYVMRARAHNGRVEATDLTRFATAVDVRRRLPADDILGPYPQSYLGNMFLRALADMSVGAMIDWAPDDSAEDQKPSEGIQPTVEPSGENRKLRKVRPAQLVDAAMAIRAALKKLCERDTLEKHIALATQATTDDDPVAVKDDDQQQPPRDKITWPEVDAAVRRAIARHHTGLDASVGVTLGADVEYTIPGVCGGKPTKPSWMRRAYVAFDGAMTILPRQGGTKGDADWEVWLALRREDMEIIQKEKELGGWVCREAL
;
A
#
# COMPACT_ATOMS: atom_id res chain seq x y z
N MET A 1 2.87 -24.48 2.39
CA MET A 1 2.93 -24.57 0.92
C MET A 1 4.29 -25.12 0.50
N GLN A 2 4.34 -26.11 -0.39
CA GLN A 2 5.60 -26.62 -0.94
C GLN A 2 6.29 -25.51 -1.76
N LYS A 3 7.52 -25.13 -1.38
CA LYS A 3 8.27 -24.03 -2.02
C LYS A 3 8.34 -24.19 -3.55
N GLY A 4 8.52 -25.42 -4.05
CA GLY A 4 8.67 -25.69 -5.49
C GLY A 4 7.47 -25.31 -6.37
N LEU A 5 6.24 -25.29 -5.84
CA LEU A 5 5.05 -25.02 -6.66
C LEU A 5 4.94 -23.54 -7.07
N PHE A 6 5.32 -22.64 -6.16
CA PHE A 6 5.17 -21.18 -6.30
C PHE A 6 6.49 -20.43 -6.42
N TRP A 7 7.63 -21.12 -6.33
CA TRP A 7 8.92 -20.53 -6.59
C TRP A 7 9.05 -20.18 -8.08
N LEU A 8 9.35 -18.90 -8.36
CA LEU A 8 9.39 -18.31 -9.69
C LEU A 8 10.82 -18.03 -10.18
N LEU A 9 11.82 -18.12 -9.31
CA LEU A 9 13.21 -17.93 -9.72
C LEU A 9 13.79 -19.29 -10.16
N PRO A 10 14.51 -19.36 -11.28
CA PRO A 10 15.33 -20.52 -11.59
C PRO A 10 16.32 -20.81 -10.45
N ASP A 11 16.62 -22.09 -10.20
CA ASP A 11 17.67 -22.47 -9.27
C ASP A 11 19.00 -21.84 -9.70
N GLY A 12 19.73 -21.22 -8.75
CA GLY A 12 21.01 -20.55 -9.02
C GLY A 12 20.95 -19.05 -9.34
N VAL A 13 19.77 -18.44 -9.53
CA VAL A 13 19.65 -16.98 -9.77
C VAL A 13 20.03 -16.14 -8.55
N LEU A 14 20.04 -16.72 -7.35
CA LEU A 14 20.42 -16.04 -6.11
C LEU A 14 21.93 -16.03 -5.84
N SER A 15 22.78 -16.55 -6.75
CA SER A 15 24.23 -16.51 -6.54
C SER A 15 24.77 -15.07 -6.66
N PRO A 16 25.73 -14.65 -5.81
CA PRO A 16 26.39 -13.35 -5.96
C PRO A 16 26.94 -13.16 -7.38
N GLY A 17 26.57 -12.05 -8.03
CA GLY A 17 26.94 -11.76 -9.43
C GLY A 17 25.98 -12.31 -10.49
N GLY A 18 24.93 -13.04 -10.10
CA GLY A 18 23.87 -13.46 -11.01
C GLY A 18 23.01 -12.30 -11.50
N SER A 19 22.56 -12.34 -12.76
CA SER A 19 21.57 -11.40 -13.28
C SER A 19 20.17 -11.79 -12.83
N TYR A 20 19.41 -10.84 -12.30
CA TYR A 20 18.01 -11.05 -11.94
C TYR A 20 17.11 -10.76 -13.15
N PRO A 21 16.23 -11.69 -13.53
CA PRO A 21 15.28 -11.41 -14.60
C PRO A 21 14.32 -10.30 -14.17
N VAL A 22 14.11 -9.32 -15.04
CA VAL A 22 13.11 -8.25 -14.84
C VAL A 22 11.70 -8.84 -14.73
N PHE A 23 11.46 -9.93 -15.44
CA PHE A 23 10.17 -10.59 -15.55
C PHE A 23 10.36 -12.11 -15.65
N THR A 24 9.51 -12.87 -14.96
CA THR A 24 9.42 -14.33 -15.11
C THR A 24 7.97 -14.77 -15.08
N LEU A 25 7.64 -15.75 -15.93
CA LEU A 25 6.34 -16.41 -15.98
C LEU A 25 6.54 -17.90 -15.76
N LYS A 26 5.75 -18.48 -14.86
CA LYS A 26 5.64 -19.92 -14.66
C LYS A 26 4.20 -20.36 -14.83
N ALA A 27 3.99 -21.39 -15.65
CA ALA A 27 2.72 -22.08 -15.74
C ALA A 27 2.82 -23.43 -15.03
N THR A 28 1.94 -23.66 -14.06
CA THR A 28 1.85 -24.93 -13.33
C THR A 28 0.49 -25.55 -13.61
N PHE A 29 0.47 -26.67 -14.34
CA PHE A 29 -0.74 -27.37 -14.74
C PHE A 29 -1.16 -28.40 -13.69
N PHE A 30 -2.46 -28.56 -13.49
CA PHE A 30 -3.05 -29.61 -12.66
C PHE A 30 -4.39 -30.07 -13.28
N PRO A 31 -4.92 -31.25 -12.91
CA PRO A 31 -6.22 -31.69 -13.40
C PRO A 31 -7.31 -30.65 -13.12
N GLY A 32 -7.91 -30.11 -14.19
CA GLY A 32 -8.99 -29.12 -14.10
C GLY A 32 -8.56 -27.64 -14.06
N GLY A 33 -7.26 -27.32 -14.16
CA GLY A 33 -6.84 -25.92 -14.18
C GLY A 33 -5.34 -25.69 -14.34
N LEU A 34 -4.94 -24.43 -14.18
CA LEU A 34 -3.53 -24.05 -14.11
C LEU A 34 -3.33 -22.83 -13.21
N ILE A 35 -2.13 -22.70 -12.68
CA ILE A 35 -1.65 -21.51 -11.98
C ILE A 35 -0.64 -20.80 -12.86
N LEU A 36 -0.89 -19.52 -13.17
CA LEU A 36 0.11 -18.62 -13.73
C LEU A 36 0.76 -17.84 -12.60
N GLY A 37 2.06 -17.99 -12.44
CA GLY A 37 2.86 -17.18 -11.54
C GLY A 37 3.65 -16.15 -12.33
N PHE A 38 3.36 -14.87 -12.11
CA PHE A 38 4.10 -13.75 -12.66
C PHE A 38 5.02 -13.19 -11.56
N ALA A 39 6.31 -13.06 -11.86
CA ALA A 39 7.27 -12.36 -11.03
C ALA A 39 7.81 -11.15 -11.79
N PHE A 40 7.80 -10.00 -11.15
CA PHE A 40 8.34 -8.75 -11.69
C PHE A 40 9.39 -8.19 -10.74
N HIS A 41 10.47 -7.66 -11.30
CA HIS A 41 11.44 -6.92 -10.52
C HIS A 41 10.84 -5.55 -10.15
N HIS A 42 10.55 -5.34 -8.87
CA HIS A 42 9.91 -4.11 -8.38
C HIS A 42 10.72 -2.84 -8.64
N GLY A 43 12.05 -2.94 -8.78
CA GLY A 43 12.89 -1.80 -9.20
C GLY A 43 12.67 -1.36 -10.66
N VAL A 44 11.94 -2.16 -11.45
CA VAL A 44 11.64 -1.86 -12.86
C VAL A 44 10.14 -1.67 -13.10
N VAL A 45 9.29 -2.47 -12.46
CA VAL A 45 7.85 -2.54 -12.74
C VAL A 45 7.03 -2.27 -11.47
N ASP A 46 6.08 -1.35 -11.56
CA ASP A 46 5.12 -1.07 -10.49
C ASP A 46 3.80 -1.86 -10.64
N GLY A 47 2.86 -1.64 -9.71
CA GLY A 47 1.54 -2.28 -9.78
C GLY A 47 0.71 -1.89 -11.01
N GLY A 48 0.77 -0.63 -11.45
CA GLY A 48 0.07 -0.17 -12.65
C GLY A 48 0.62 -0.84 -13.92
N ALA A 49 1.93 -0.90 -14.05
CA ALA A 49 2.62 -1.62 -15.12
C ALA A 49 2.32 -3.13 -15.07
N THR A 50 2.27 -3.73 -13.87
CA THR A 50 1.87 -5.13 -13.68
C THR A 50 0.47 -5.38 -14.24
N ALA A 51 -0.52 -4.56 -13.87
CA ALA A 51 -1.87 -4.67 -14.43
C ALA A 51 -1.86 -4.59 -15.95
N ARG A 52 -1.08 -3.66 -16.51
CA ARG A 52 -0.98 -3.48 -17.95
C ARG A 52 -0.35 -4.69 -18.65
N ILE A 53 0.71 -5.27 -18.08
CA ILE A 53 1.34 -6.46 -18.63
C ILE A 53 0.36 -7.64 -18.62
N LEU A 54 -0.44 -7.79 -17.56
CA LEU A 54 -1.46 -8.84 -17.49
C LEU A 54 -2.53 -8.67 -18.58
N GLU A 55 -3.00 -7.44 -18.82
CA GLU A 55 -3.92 -7.14 -19.93
C GLU A 55 -3.29 -7.46 -21.30
N LEU A 56 -2.04 -7.03 -21.52
CA LEU A 56 -1.33 -7.27 -22.77
C LEU A 56 -1.11 -8.76 -23.02
N PHE A 57 -0.70 -9.50 -21.99
CA PHE A 57 -0.48 -10.94 -22.05
C PHE A 57 -1.77 -11.69 -22.39
N ALA A 58 -2.90 -11.24 -21.88
CA ALA A 58 -4.20 -11.85 -22.14
C ALA A 58 -4.77 -11.51 -23.53
N SER A 59 -4.30 -10.42 -24.13
CA SER A 59 -4.76 -9.96 -25.44
C SER A 59 -4.00 -10.64 -26.59
N ASP A 60 -4.65 -10.77 -27.75
CA ASP A 60 -3.98 -11.17 -29.01
C ASP A 60 -3.01 -10.09 -29.54
N LYS A 61 -2.87 -8.96 -28.82
CA LYS A 61 -2.12 -7.77 -29.22
C LYS A 61 -0.68 -7.73 -28.73
N VAL A 62 -0.15 -8.85 -28.23
CA VAL A 62 1.27 -8.92 -27.82
C VAL A 62 2.19 -8.47 -28.96
N SER A 63 1.87 -8.84 -30.21
CA SER A 63 2.59 -8.42 -31.40
C SER A 63 2.55 -6.91 -31.63
N GLU A 64 1.38 -6.26 -31.52
CA GLU A 64 1.22 -4.80 -31.65
C GLU A 64 1.97 -4.03 -30.55
N ALA A 65 1.95 -4.55 -29.31
CA ALA A 65 2.64 -3.94 -28.17
C ALA A 65 4.17 -3.95 -28.35
N LEU A 66 4.74 -5.01 -28.95
CA LEU A 66 6.17 -5.11 -29.25
C LEU A 66 6.63 -4.06 -30.28
N TYR A 67 5.76 -3.68 -31.24
CA TYR A 67 6.09 -2.61 -32.21
C TYR A 67 6.16 -1.22 -31.55
N SER A 68 5.37 -0.97 -30.51
CA SER A 68 5.43 0.28 -29.73
C SER A 68 6.77 0.48 -29.01
N VAL A 69 7.48 -0.60 -28.65
CA VAL A 69 8.77 -0.54 -27.93
C VAL A 69 9.85 0.24 -28.71
N ARG A 70 9.83 0.24 -30.05
CA ARG A 70 10.78 1.04 -30.84
C ARG A 70 10.59 2.56 -30.67
N SER A 71 9.37 3.01 -30.37
CA SER A 71 9.06 4.42 -30.05
C SER A 71 9.56 4.84 -28.66
N TYR A 72 9.83 3.90 -27.73
CA TYR A 72 10.24 4.24 -26.38
C TYR A 72 11.63 4.86 -26.29
N LYS A 73 12.54 4.51 -27.21
CA LYS A 73 13.88 5.11 -27.24
C LYS A 73 13.81 6.62 -27.46
N GLU A 74 12.90 7.08 -28.31
CA GLU A 74 12.66 8.51 -28.58
C GLU A 74 11.98 9.21 -27.40
N GLN A 75 11.06 8.52 -26.70
CA GLN A 75 10.43 9.05 -25.49
C GLN A 75 11.43 9.18 -24.33
N PHE A 76 12.37 8.24 -24.20
CA PHE A 76 13.39 8.26 -23.15
C PHE A 76 14.38 9.43 -23.32
N VAL A 77 14.76 9.76 -24.57
CA VAL A 77 15.60 10.93 -24.85
C VAL A 77 14.89 12.24 -24.46
N LYS A 78 13.61 12.38 -24.83
CA LYS A 78 12.79 13.55 -24.40
C LYS A 78 12.67 13.65 -22.88
N TYR A 79 12.61 12.52 -22.19
CA TYR A 79 12.55 12.47 -20.73
C TYR A 79 13.86 12.92 -20.07
N ALA A 80 15.02 12.47 -20.57
CA ALA A 80 16.33 12.89 -20.08
C ALA A 80 16.55 14.41 -20.23
N GLU A 81 16.17 14.98 -21.39
CA GLU A 81 16.23 16.44 -21.63
C GLU A 81 15.30 17.23 -20.71
N MET A 82 14.16 16.65 -20.32
CA MET A 82 13.19 17.28 -19.43
C MET A 82 13.63 17.22 -17.97
N LEU A 83 14.12 16.08 -17.49
CA LEU A 83 14.64 15.93 -16.13
C LEU A 83 15.77 16.95 -15.86
N SER A 84 16.60 17.21 -16.87
CA SER A 84 17.62 18.25 -16.82
C SER A 84 17.06 19.66 -16.53
N LYS A 85 15.83 19.99 -17.01
CA LYS A 85 15.19 21.30 -16.78
C LYS A 85 14.53 21.43 -15.41
N VAL A 86 13.94 20.34 -14.90
CA VAL A 86 13.28 20.32 -13.58
C VAL A 86 14.30 20.39 -12.45
N HIS A 87 15.49 19.83 -12.66
CA HIS A 87 16.54 19.69 -11.65
C HIS A 87 17.09 21.04 -11.13
N ALA A 88 17.01 22.11 -11.91
CA ALA A 88 17.66 23.38 -11.57
C ALA A 88 17.04 24.14 -10.38
N ASN A 89 15.83 23.78 -9.90
CA ASN A 89 15.01 24.69 -9.08
C ASN A 89 14.37 24.11 -7.80
N VAL A 90 14.70 22.87 -7.37
CA VAL A 90 14.02 22.25 -6.20
C VAL A 90 14.97 21.97 -5.04
N ASP A 91 14.68 22.58 -3.88
CA ASP A 91 15.30 22.27 -2.58
C ASP A 91 14.63 21.03 -1.93
N PRO A 92 15.36 19.91 -1.71
CA PRO A 92 14.85 18.69 -1.07
C PRO A 92 14.26 18.89 0.32
N ALA A 93 14.71 19.91 1.06
CA ALA A 93 14.19 20.20 2.40
C ALA A 93 12.73 20.69 2.39
N THR A 94 12.20 21.06 1.22
CA THR A 94 10.83 21.59 1.06
C THR A 94 9.79 20.52 0.71
N ILE A 95 10.18 19.24 0.69
CA ILE A 95 9.30 18.12 0.35
C ILE A 95 8.53 17.69 1.60
N PRO A 96 7.20 17.89 1.65
CA PRO A 96 6.44 17.56 2.86
C PRO A 96 6.50 16.07 3.19
N GLY A 97 6.84 15.73 4.43
CA GLY A 97 6.74 14.37 4.97
C GLY A 97 8.01 13.52 4.95
N TYR A 98 9.14 14.04 4.42
CA TYR A 98 10.43 13.35 4.47
C TYR A 98 11.45 14.15 5.29
N ASP A 99 11.90 13.58 6.41
CA ASP A 99 13.04 14.11 7.17
C ASP A 99 14.34 13.59 6.56
N PHE A 100 14.96 14.39 5.70
CA PHE A 100 16.34 14.19 5.29
C PHE A 100 17.27 14.65 6.41
N PRO A 101 18.38 13.93 6.70
CA PRO A 101 19.40 14.44 7.61
C PRO A 101 19.86 15.80 7.08
N LYS A 102 19.80 16.85 7.91
CA LYS A 102 20.43 18.12 7.55
C LYS A 102 21.91 17.85 7.28
N PRO A 103 22.50 18.40 6.20
CA PRO A 103 23.94 18.32 6.00
C PRO A 103 24.61 18.83 7.27
N THR A 104 25.22 17.92 8.03
CA THR A 104 26.07 18.33 9.15
C THR A 104 27.24 19.05 8.52
N ALA A 105 27.30 20.37 8.73
CA ALA A 105 28.45 21.18 8.36
C ALA A 105 29.70 20.40 8.82
N PRO A 106 30.74 20.26 7.97
CA PRO A 106 31.97 19.62 8.40
C PRO A 106 32.40 20.31 9.70
N ALA A 107 32.59 19.50 10.75
CA ALA A 107 32.91 20.01 12.08
C ALA A 107 34.19 20.82 11.99
N THR A 108 34.06 22.14 11.88
CA THR A 108 35.17 23.05 12.08
C THR A 108 35.49 22.98 13.56
N SER A 109 36.58 22.29 13.90
CA SER A 109 37.14 22.30 15.24
C SER A 109 37.66 23.70 15.53
N SER A 110 36.77 24.58 16.02
CA SER A 110 37.14 25.86 16.60
C SER A 110 36.94 25.80 18.12
N PRO A 111 37.91 26.31 18.90
CA PRO A 111 37.94 26.15 20.35
C PRO A 111 36.80 26.92 21.05
N LYS A 112 36.24 26.27 22.07
CA LYS A 112 35.19 26.79 22.97
C LYS A 112 35.59 28.13 23.58
N ALA A 113 34.73 29.13 23.43
CA ALA A 113 34.66 30.31 24.28
C ALA A 113 33.31 30.34 25.03
N PRO A 114 33.24 30.99 26.21
CA PRO A 114 32.30 30.63 27.27
C PRO A 114 30.93 31.34 27.17
N PHE A 115 29.98 30.68 27.82
CA PHE A 115 28.57 31.04 28.03
C PHE A 115 28.33 32.48 28.49
N SER A 116 27.29 33.09 27.91
CA SER A 116 26.48 34.13 28.54
C SER A 116 25.00 33.92 28.20
N SER A 117 24.19 33.80 29.26
CA SER A 117 22.73 34.00 29.28
C SER A 117 22.45 35.52 29.30
N PRO A 118 21.26 36.07 28.91
CA PRO A 118 20.00 35.77 29.62
C PRO A 118 18.64 36.02 28.88
N ASN A 119 17.55 35.71 29.61
CA ASN A 119 16.19 36.32 29.62
C ASN A 119 15.12 36.04 28.54
N SER A 120 14.15 35.20 28.95
CA SER A 120 12.68 35.41 29.15
C SER A 120 11.85 36.44 28.33
N PRO A 121 10.52 36.20 28.19
CA PRO A 121 9.77 36.45 26.97
C PRO A 121 8.93 37.74 26.97
N LYS A 122 8.57 38.22 25.77
CA LYS A 122 7.54 39.26 25.55
C LYS A 122 6.29 38.71 24.89
N SER A 123 5.20 39.27 25.38
CA SER A 123 3.78 39.03 25.22
C SER A 123 3.14 39.41 23.88
N ALA A 124 2.03 38.74 23.61
CA ALA A 124 0.73 39.24 23.14
C ALA A 124 0.64 40.08 21.84
N GLY A 125 -0.15 39.57 20.90
CA GLY A 125 -0.76 40.33 19.81
C GLY A 125 -2.02 39.62 19.33
N ARG A 126 -3.17 39.97 19.93
CA ARG A 126 -4.53 39.59 19.53
C ARG A 126 -5.01 40.67 18.55
N ALA A 127 -5.50 40.26 17.38
CA ALA A 127 -6.20 41.15 16.47
C ALA A 127 -7.50 40.47 16.02
N ASP A 128 -8.61 41.08 16.44
CA ASP A 128 -9.94 40.88 15.91
C ASP A 128 -10.02 41.45 14.49
N SER A 129 -10.72 40.80 13.57
CA SER A 129 -11.46 41.52 12.54
C SER A 129 -12.74 40.79 12.15
N THR A 130 -13.81 41.52 12.39
CA THR A 130 -15.19 41.34 11.96
C THR A 130 -15.33 41.51 10.46
N GLY A 131 -16.18 40.70 9.81
CA GLY A 131 -16.61 40.90 8.43
C GLY A 131 -17.93 40.19 8.18
N ASN A 132 -18.98 40.99 8.06
CA ASN A 132 -20.39 40.65 7.96
C ASN A 132 -20.84 40.46 6.49
N SER A 133 -22.11 40.05 6.30
CA SER A 133 -22.94 40.11 5.07
C SER A 133 -22.78 38.99 4.05
N ASP A 134 -23.79 38.58 3.29
CA ASP A 134 -25.25 38.46 3.45
C ASP A 134 -25.70 37.64 2.22
N SER A 135 -26.86 37.00 2.32
CA SER A 135 -27.80 36.62 1.25
C SER A 135 -27.27 36.00 -0.06
N ASP A 136 -27.75 34.78 -0.38
CA ASP A 136 -28.81 34.69 -1.40
C ASP A 136 -29.42 33.29 -1.52
N THR A 137 -30.75 33.31 -1.59
CA THR A 137 -31.69 32.22 -1.80
C THR A 137 -31.77 31.84 -3.27
N HIS A 138 -31.75 30.55 -3.64
CA HIS A 138 -32.46 30.09 -4.84
C HIS A 138 -32.84 28.59 -4.81
N SER A 139 -34.13 28.38 -4.64
CA SER A 139 -35.06 27.43 -5.29
C SER A 139 -34.56 26.18 -6.02
N SER A 140 -35.07 25.02 -5.58
CA SER A 140 -35.15 23.75 -6.30
C SER A 140 -36.14 23.78 -7.50
N PRO A 141 -35.99 22.85 -8.44
CA PRO A 141 -37.12 21.99 -8.84
C PRO A 141 -36.73 20.50 -9.07
N PRO A 142 -37.71 19.59 -9.31
CA PRO A 142 -37.68 18.24 -8.76
C PRO A 142 -37.44 17.08 -9.75
N ALA A 143 -37.41 15.89 -9.12
CA ALA A 143 -37.30 14.51 -9.60
C ALA A 143 -37.84 14.13 -10.99
N SER A 144 -37.20 13.11 -11.58
CA SER A 144 -37.93 12.13 -12.39
C SER A 144 -37.29 10.73 -12.29
N SER A 145 -38.15 9.79 -11.91
CA SER A 145 -37.99 8.34 -11.93
C SER A 145 -38.10 7.80 -13.35
N ILE A 146 -37.23 6.86 -13.73
CA ILE A 146 -37.48 5.98 -14.88
C ILE A 146 -37.31 4.53 -14.41
N ALA A 147 -38.46 3.85 -14.35
CA ALA A 147 -38.56 2.40 -14.25
C ALA A 147 -38.41 1.82 -15.67
N PHE A 148 -37.59 0.79 -15.83
CA PHE A 148 -37.65 -0.11 -16.98
C PHE A 148 -37.94 -1.52 -16.48
N SER A 149 -39.20 -1.91 -16.65
CA SER A 149 -39.66 -3.29 -16.71
C SER A 149 -39.35 -3.85 -18.09
N HIS A 150 -38.69 -5.00 -18.22
CA HIS A 150 -38.82 -5.88 -19.39
C HIS A 150 -38.90 -7.34 -18.94
N SER A 151 -39.99 -7.96 -19.39
CA SER A 151 -40.44 -9.33 -19.20
C SER A 151 -39.99 -10.26 -20.34
N GLY A 152 -39.86 -11.55 -20.04
CA GLY A 152 -39.89 -12.67 -21.00
C GLY A 152 -38.52 -13.18 -21.43
N ARG A 153 -38.30 -14.46 -21.74
CA ARG A 153 -39.17 -15.64 -21.86
C ARG A 153 -38.27 -16.88 -22.06
N SER A 154 -38.77 -18.08 -21.71
CA SER A 154 -38.49 -19.41 -22.30
C SER A 154 -37.07 -20.00 -22.14
N THR A 155 -36.80 -21.06 -21.37
CA THR A 155 -37.17 -22.50 -21.52
C THR A 155 -36.97 -23.10 -22.92
N THR A 156 -35.82 -23.78 -23.08
CA THR A 156 -35.53 -25.01 -23.87
C THR A 156 -34.14 -25.45 -23.39
N GLY A 157 -33.78 -26.68 -23.05
CA GLY A 157 -34.22 -28.00 -23.46
C GLY A 157 -32.96 -28.87 -23.40
N SER A 158 -32.85 -29.74 -22.41
CA SER A 158 -31.76 -30.72 -22.30
C SER A 158 -31.95 -31.85 -23.31
N PRO A 159 -30.87 -32.48 -23.78
CA PRO A 159 -30.88 -33.90 -24.02
C PRO A 159 -29.86 -34.61 -23.14
N ALA A 160 -30.36 -35.66 -22.49
CA ALA A 160 -29.59 -36.69 -21.82
C ALA A 160 -28.70 -37.43 -22.83
N VAL A 161 -27.46 -37.71 -22.44
CA VAL A 161 -26.58 -38.65 -23.15
C VAL A 161 -26.15 -39.74 -22.17
N ALA A 162 -26.30 -40.96 -22.66
CA ALA A 162 -26.20 -42.22 -21.97
C ALA A 162 -24.82 -42.50 -21.36
N ALA A 163 -24.85 -43.19 -20.22
CA ALA A 163 -23.70 -43.79 -19.58
C ALA A 163 -23.31 -45.10 -20.28
N THR A 164 -22.03 -45.22 -20.64
CA THR A 164 -21.38 -46.51 -20.91
C THR A 164 -20.10 -46.58 -20.08
N GLY A 165 -20.02 -47.62 -19.24
CA GLY A 165 -18.94 -47.80 -18.28
C GLY A 165 -17.61 -48.21 -18.91
N HIS A 166 -16.52 -47.75 -18.30
CA HIS A 166 -15.19 -48.32 -18.47
C HIS A 166 -14.44 -48.35 -17.13
N GLY A 167 -13.72 -49.46 -16.93
CA GLY A 167 -13.16 -49.92 -15.67
C GLY A 167 -12.07 -49.04 -15.08
N SER A 168 -11.91 -49.18 -13.76
CA SER A 168 -10.86 -48.55 -12.96
C SER A 168 -9.47 -49.10 -13.31
N PRO A 169 -8.50 -48.25 -13.66
CA PRO A 169 -7.10 -48.63 -13.63
C PRO A 169 -6.54 -48.44 -12.21
N GLN A 170 -5.79 -49.44 -11.74
CA GLN A 170 -5.04 -49.42 -10.49
C GLN A 170 -3.92 -48.36 -10.56
N ASN A 171 -3.84 -47.49 -9.56
CA ASN A 171 -2.73 -46.53 -9.40
C ASN A 171 -1.48 -47.25 -8.89
N PRO A 172 -0.29 -47.03 -9.48
CA PRO A 172 0.97 -47.46 -8.90
C PRO A 172 1.36 -46.55 -7.71
N SER A 173 1.90 -47.17 -6.66
CA SER A 173 2.40 -46.51 -5.46
C SER A 173 3.49 -45.47 -5.77
N PRO A 174 3.54 -44.33 -5.04
CA PRO A 174 4.60 -43.34 -5.21
C PRO A 174 5.95 -43.86 -4.67
N PRO A 175 7.08 -43.46 -5.29
CA PRO A 175 8.42 -43.82 -4.80
C PRO A 175 8.77 -43.05 -3.52
N PRO A 176 9.70 -43.60 -2.70
CA PRO A 176 10.09 -43.00 -1.43
C PRO A 176 10.83 -41.67 -1.62
N THR A 177 10.35 -40.63 -0.92
CA THR A 177 11.03 -39.33 -0.79
C THR A 177 12.36 -39.49 -0.04
N MET A 178 13.47 -39.24 -0.72
CA MET A 178 14.77 -39.04 -0.08
C MET A 178 14.81 -37.66 0.57
N GLY A 179 14.98 -37.63 1.90
CA GLY A 179 15.20 -36.40 2.66
C GLY A 179 16.61 -35.89 2.45
N LEU A 180 16.73 -34.72 1.82
CA LEU A 180 17.95 -33.92 1.78
C LEU A 180 17.70 -32.67 2.62
N ASP A 181 18.21 -32.68 3.84
CA ASP A 181 18.37 -31.49 4.68
C ASP A 181 19.51 -30.64 4.11
N THR A 182 19.21 -29.77 3.15
CA THR A 182 20.13 -28.71 2.75
C THR A 182 19.90 -27.47 3.62
N PRO A 183 20.95 -26.92 4.26
CA PRO A 183 20.83 -25.68 5.02
C PRO A 183 20.39 -24.54 4.10
N ALA A 184 19.53 -23.66 4.63
CA ALA A 184 19.01 -22.52 3.87
C ALA A 184 20.18 -21.63 3.39
N PRO A 185 20.22 -21.23 2.11
CA PRO A 185 21.24 -20.30 1.64
C PRO A 185 21.07 -18.95 2.33
N GLU A 186 22.20 -18.31 2.67
CA GLU A 186 22.22 -16.97 3.26
C GLU A 186 21.57 -15.94 2.30
N PRO A 187 20.83 -14.95 2.83
CA PRO A 187 20.15 -13.96 2.01
C PRO A 187 21.16 -13.00 1.34
N VAL A 188 21.21 -13.03 0.00
CA VAL A 188 22.00 -12.12 -0.83
C VAL A 188 21.32 -10.75 -0.95
N ILE A 189 22.16 -9.72 -1.04
CA ILE A 189 21.89 -8.28 -1.09
C ILE A 189 20.74 -7.94 -2.05
N GLY A 190 19.56 -7.76 -1.46
CA GLY A 190 18.36 -7.25 -2.13
C GLY A 190 17.35 -6.94 -1.05
N TRP A 191 17.15 -5.66 -0.73
CA TRP A 191 16.14 -5.21 0.24
C TRP A 191 16.24 -5.84 1.64
N THR A 192 17.42 -6.22 2.11
CA THR A 192 17.60 -6.71 3.47
C THR A 192 17.45 -5.54 4.44
N GLN A 193 16.23 -5.30 4.92
CA GLN A 193 16.09 -4.76 6.26
C GLN A 193 16.89 -5.67 7.20
N PRO A 194 17.58 -5.13 8.22
CA PRO A 194 17.98 -5.98 9.33
C PRO A 194 16.70 -6.70 9.77
N PRO A 195 16.72 -8.05 9.86
CA PRO A 195 15.52 -8.80 10.20
C PRO A 195 14.94 -8.18 11.46
N SER A 196 13.64 -7.83 11.43
CA SER A 196 12.94 -7.51 12.67
C SER A 196 13.27 -8.64 13.64
N PRO A 197 13.77 -8.34 14.86
CA PRO A 197 14.16 -9.38 15.81
C PRO A 197 12.99 -10.30 16.14
N VAL A 198 11.75 -9.83 15.90
CA VAL A 198 10.53 -10.62 15.98
C VAL A 198 10.01 -10.90 14.57
N PRO A 199 9.86 -12.18 14.17
CA PRO A 199 9.33 -12.55 12.86
C PRO A 199 7.85 -12.16 12.75
N ALA A 200 7.51 -11.48 11.66
CA ALA A 200 6.13 -11.22 11.29
C ALA A 200 5.50 -12.46 10.63
N ILE A 201 4.18 -12.55 10.72
CA ILE A 201 3.35 -13.52 10.01
C ILE A 201 2.35 -12.78 9.13
N ALA A 202 2.02 -13.35 7.98
CA ALA A 202 1.01 -12.80 7.08
C ALA A 202 -0.26 -13.64 7.07
N LYS A 203 -1.42 -12.98 7.07
CA LYS A 203 -2.75 -13.58 6.95
C LYS A 203 -3.61 -12.83 5.95
N ILE A 204 -4.63 -13.49 5.41
CA ILE A 204 -5.65 -12.87 4.55
C ILE A 204 -6.95 -12.76 5.33
N PHE A 205 -7.49 -11.55 5.41
CA PHE A 205 -8.78 -11.23 6.02
C PHE A 205 -9.81 -11.00 4.91
N ALA A 206 -10.85 -11.85 4.82
CA ALA A 206 -11.92 -11.68 3.85
C ALA A 206 -13.13 -10.95 4.47
N ILE A 207 -13.45 -9.77 3.94
CA ILE A 207 -14.55 -8.92 4.39
C ILE A 207 -15.64 -8.94 3.33
N GLY A 208 -16.86 -9.31 3.72
CA GLY A 208 -17.99 -9.42 2.81
C GLY A 208 -18.29 -8.10 2.10
N ALA A 209 -18.56 -8.14 0.79
CA ALA A 209 -18.84 -6.94 0.01
C ALA A 209 -20.03 -6.14 0.57
N GLY A 210 -21.09 -6.82 1.01
CA GLY A 210 -22.26 -6.22 1.67
C GLY A 210 -21.91 -5.54 3.01
N THR A 211 -21.04 -6.16 3.81
CA THR A 211 -20.54 -5.59 5.07
C THR A 211 -19.77 -4.31 4.82
N LEU A 212 -18.83 -4.31 3.87
CA LEU A 212 -18.04 -3.12 3.54
C LEU A 212 -18.91 -2.01 2.92
N ARG A 213 -19.91 -2.34 2.08
CA ARG A 213 -20.89 -1.36 1.58
C ARG A 213 -21.67 -0.71 2.71
N THR A 214 -22.15 -1.51 3.67
CA THR A 214 -22.87 -1.01 4.84
C THR A 214 -21.99 -0.11 5.70
N LEU A 215 -20.73 -0.49 5.91
CA LEU A 215 -19.77 0.32 6.65
C LEU A 215 -19.48 1.64 5.94
N HIS A 216 -19.22 1.60 4.63
CA HIS A 216 -19.01 2.79 3.80
C HIS A 216 -20.20 3.74 3.87
N PHE A 217 -21.43 3.22 3.76
CA PHE A 217 -22.63 4.04 3.92
C PHE A 217 -22.71 4.71 5.30
N LYS A 218 -22.38 3.99 6.38
CA LYS A 218 -22.32 4.56 7.73
C LYS A 218 -21.28 5.67 7.84
N VAL A 219 -20.10 5.48 7.25
CA VAL A 219 -19.03 6.50 7.21
C VAL A 219 -19.47 7.74 6.43
N ILE A 220 -20.11 7.57 5.26
CA ILE A 220 -20.62 8.71 4.49
C ILE A 220 -21.69 9.48 5.27
N ARG A 221 -22.62 8.80 5.93
CA ARG A 221 -23.63 9.46 6.79
C ARG A 221 -23.00 10.22 7.95
N GLU A 222 -21.98 9.66 8.57
CA GLU A 222 -21.28 10.31 9.69
C GLU A 222 -20.45 11.51 9.20
N LEU A 223 -19.82 11.41 8.04
CA LEU A 223 -19.13 12.53 7.38
C LEU A 223 -20.10 13.69 7.10
N GLN A 224 -21.29 13.40 6.57
CA GLN A 224 -22.35 14.40 6.37
C GLN A 224 -22.78 15.05 7.69
N ARG A 225 -22.95 14.24 8.75
CA ARG A 225 -23.32 14.73 10.08
C ARG A 225 -22.27 15.65 10.69
N LEU A 226 -20.98 15.31 10.56
CA LEU A 226 -19.87 16.03 11.18
C LEU A 226 -19.49 17.30 10.44
N TYR A 227 -19.53 17.30 9.10
CA TYR A 227 -18.96 18.38 8.29
C TYR A 227 -19.96 19.08 7.37
N GLY A 228 -21.23 18.64 7.32
CA GLY A 228 -22.22 19.19 6.40
C GLY A 228 -21.84 19.05 4.92
N LEU A 229 -20.91 18.14 4.60
CA LEU A 229 -20.35 18.02 3.25
C LEU A 229 -21.31 17.30 2.31
N GLU A 230 -21.41 17.84 1.09
CA GLU A 230 -22.07 17.18 -0.04
C GLU A 230 -21.40 15.84 -0.37
N PRO A 231 -22.14 14.82 -0.84
CA PRO A 231 -21.63 13.47 -1.12
C PRO A 231 -20.44 13.39 -2.08
N THR A 232 -20.19 14.46 -2.84
CA THR A 232 -19.20 14.52 -3.93
C THR A 232 -17.75 14.65 -3.45
N LEU A 233 -17.50 15.08 -2.21
CA LEU A 233 -16.16 15.04 -1.57
C LEU A 233 -15.82 13.66 -0.96
N GLY A 234 -16.62 12.63 -1.29
CA GLY A 234 -16.68 11.36 -0.58
C GLY A 234 -15.38 10.55 -0.54
N VAL A 235 -15.20 9.87 0.59
CA VAL A 235 -14.24 8.78 0.76
C VAL A 235 -14.70 7.55 -0.02
N SER A 236 -13.76 6.79 -0.58
CA SER A 236 -14.04 5.54 -1.30
C SER A 236 -14.20 4.35 -0.34
N ARG A 237 -14.77 3.24 -0.83
CA ARG A 237 -14.76 1.96 -0.09
C ARG A 237 -13.35 1.48 0.24
N THR A 238 -12.38 1.74 -0.65
CA THR A 238 -10.98 1.45 -0.41
C THR A 238 -10.45 2.29 0.75
N ASP A 239 -10.77 3.59 0.82
CA ASP A 239 -10.32 4.48 1.89
C ASP A 239 -10.88 3.99 3.24
N VAL A 240 -12.16 3.62 3.28
CA VAL A 240 -12.81 3.10 4.48
C VAL A 240 -12.20 1.76 4.92
N LEU A 241 -11.91 0.86 3.98
CA LEU A 241 -11.25 -0.40 4.30
C LEU A 241 -9.82 -0.19 4.83
N CYS A 242 -9.05 0.69 4.18
CA CYS A 242 -7.71 1.05 4.65
C CYS A 242 -7.75 1.68 6.05
N ALA A 243 -8.67 2.61 6.30
CA ALA A 243 -8.88 3.22 7.60
C ALA A 243 -9.24 2.20 8.69
N LEU A 244 -10.14 1.25 8.37
CA LEU A 244 -10.52 0.16 9.26
C LEU A 244 -9.30 -0.66 9.68
N VAL A 245 -8.51 -1.13 8.71
CA VAL A 245 -7.31 -1.92 8.99
C VAL A 245 -6.29 -1.10 9.78
N TRP A 246 -6.08 0.16 9.42
CA TRP A 246 -5.13 1.04 10.10
C TRP A 246 -5.45 1.22 11.59
N ILE A 247 -6.72 1.53 11.91
CA ILE A 247 -7.20 1.64 13.29
C ILE A 247 -6.96 0.33 14.05
N TYR A 248 -7.33 -0.82 13.48
CA TYR A 248 -7.18 -2.10 14.16
C TYR A 248 -5.73 -2.55 14.33
N VAL A 249 -4.83 -2.17 13.42
CA VAL A 249 -3.38 -2.39 13.61
C VAL A 249 -2.85 -1.53 14.76
N MET A 250 -3.24 -0.26 14.85
CA MET A 250 -2.83 0.60 15.97
C MET A 250 -3.38 0.11 17.30
N ARG A 251 -4.62 -0.38 17.34
CA ARG A 251 -5.23 -1.00 18.53
C ARG A 251 -4.47 -2.24 18.98
N ALA A 252 -4.12 -3.13 18.05
CA ALA A 252 -3.35 -4.34 18.35
C ALA A 252 -1.98 -3.99 18.93
N ARG A 253 -1.29 -3.00 18.34
CA ARG A 253 -0.01 -2.51 18.84
C ARG A 253 -0.12 -1.86 20.22
N ALA A 254 -1.17 -1.07 20.46
CA ALA A 254 -1.42 -0.45 21.76
C ALA A 254 -1.69 -1.49 22.85
N HIS A 255 -2.44 -2.55 22.54
CA HIS A 255 -2.67 -3.67 23.46
C HIS A 255 -1.36 -4.35 23.88
N ASN A 256 -0.38 -4.42 22.99
CA ASN A 256 0.93 -5.01 23.26
C ASN A 256 1.96 -3.99 23.80
N GLY A 257 1.53 -2.78 24.20
CA GLY A 257 2.41 -1.74 24.72
C GLY A 257 3.46 -1.27 23.71
N ARG A 258 3.21 -1.46 22.41
CA ARG A 258 4.15 -1.11 21.33
C ARG A 258 4.01 0.32 20.85
N VAL A 259 2.92 1.00 21.19
CA VAL A 259 2.66 2.39 20.82
C VAL A 259 1.94 3.09 21.96
N GLU A 260 2.19 4.38 22.10
CA GLU A 260 1.59 5.28 23.08
C GLU A 260 0.64 6.27 22.41
N ALA A 261 -0.28 6.87 23.18
CA ALA A 261 -1.26 7.81 22.65
C ALA A 261 -0.62 9.03 21.94
N THR A 262 0.57 9.45 22.40
CA THR A 262 1.33 10.57 21.85
C THR A 262 2.08 10.25 20.56
N ASP A 263 2.18 8.96 20.20
CA ASP A 263 2.91 8.56 19.01
C ASP A 263 2.21 9.04 17.73
N LEU A 264 3.02 9.39 16.74
CA LEU A 264 2.55 9.66 15.39
C LEU A 264 2.51 8.35 14.60
N THR A 265 1.34 8.03 14.04
CA THR A 265 1.16 6.93 13.10
C THR A 265 1.04 7.46 11.68
N ARG A 266 1.60 6.71 10.72
CA ARG A 266 1.54 7.03 9.29
C ARG A 266 0.96 5.88 8.47
N PHE A 267 0.04 6.21 7.59
CA PHE A 267 -0.48 5.31 6.57
C PHE A 267 0.10 5.70 5.22
N ALA A 268 0.87 4.79 4.64
CA ALA A 268 1.47 4.98 3.35
C ALA A 268 0.72 4.16 2.29
N THR A 269 0.35 4.76 1.16
CA THR A 269 -0.21 4.01 0.03
C THR A 269 0.46 4.38 -1.27
N ALA A 270 0.76 3.38 -2.10
CA ALA A 270 1.22 3.60 -3.46
C ALA A 270 0.11 4.19 -4.33
N VAL A 271 0.48 5.10 -5.22
CA VAL A 271 -0.41 5.84 -6.11
C VAL A 271 0.18 5.83 -7.50
N ASP A 272 -0.54 5.22 -8.45
CA ASP A 272 -0.19 5.32 -9.87
C ASP A 272 -0.38 6.76 -10.35
N VAL A 273 0.71 7.41 -10.74
CA VAL A 273 0.69 8.81 -11.18
C VAL A 273 0.44 8.94 -12.68
N ARG A 274 0.39 7.83 -13.45
CA ARG A 274 0.11 7.87 -14.91
C ARG A 274 -1.18 8.56 -15.27
N ARG A 275 -2.19 8.39 -14.43
CA ARG A 275 -3.54 8.94 -14.65
C ARG A 275 -3.74 10.30 -14.00
N ARG A 276 -2.72 10.83 -13.33
CA ARG A 276 -2.79 12.03 -12.48
C ARG A 276 -1.98 13.20 -13.04
N LEU A 277 -1.15 12.94 -14.04
CA LEU A 277 -0.45 13.97 -14.80
C LEU A 277 -1.45 14.69 -15.74
N PRO A 278 -1.44 16.04 -15.78
CA PRO A 278 -2.29 16.80 -16.69
C PRO A 278 -2.00 16.46 -18.15
N ALA A 279 -3.03 16.43 -18.99
CA ALA A 279 -2.90 16.04 -20.39
C ALA A 279 -2.11 17.06 -21.23
N ASP A 280 -2.11 18.30 -20.77
CA ASP A 280 -1.56 19.52 -21.35
C ASP A 280 -0.18 19.89 -20.78
N ASP A 281 0.33 19.14 -19.81
CA ASP A 281 1.68 19.36 -19.27
C ASP A 281 2.75 18.87 -20.26
N ILE A 282 4.00 19.34 -20.10
CA ILE A 282 5.15 18.86 -20.90
C ILE A 282 5.34 17.34 -20.76
N LEU A 283 4.81 16.78 -19.67
CA LEU A 283 4.75 15.35 -19.36
C LEU A 283 3.60 14.59 -20.07
N GLY A 284 2.57 15.30 -20.54
CA GLY A 284 1.31 14.74 -21.04
C GLY A 284 0.64 13.76 -20.06
N PRO A 285 -0.50 13.15 -20.42
CA PRO A 285 -0.86 11.91 -19.77
C PRO A 285 0.17 10.90 -20.23
N TYR A 286 1.01 10.41 -19.32
CA TYR A 286 1.96 9.38 -19.66
C TYR A 286 1.23 8.25 -20.36
N PRO A 287 1.77 7.75 -21.49
CA PRO A 287 1.07 6.76 -22.26
C PRO A 287 0.79 5.59 -21.34
N GLN A 288 -0.48 5.14 -21.28
CA GLN A 288 -0.87 4.01 -20.43
C GLN A 288 -0.10 2.72 -20.79
N SER A 289 0.63 2.72 -21.89
CA SER A 289 1.59 1.69 -22.27
C SER A 289 2.92 1.74 -21.51
N TYR A 290 3.26 2.79 -20.75
CA TYR A 290 4.51 2.87 -19.99
C TYR A 290 4.57 1.79 -18.90
N LEU A 291 5.51 0.85 -19.07
CA LEU A 291 5.67 -0.33 -18.21
C LEU A 291 6.73 -0.16 -17.10
N GLY A 292 7.42 0.98 -17.04
CA GLY A 292 8.41 1.26 -16.00
C GLY A 292 7.76 1.61 -14.66
N ASN A 293 8.55 2.02 -13.67
CA ASN A 293 8.02 2.53 -12.39
C ASN A 293 7.52 3.97 -12.53
N MET A 294 6.27 4.19 -12.12
CA MET A 294 5.61 5.49 -12.11
C MET A 294 4.50 5.54 -11.06
N PHE A 295 4.91 5.30 -9.82
CA PHE A 295 4.07 5.50 -8.66
C PHE A 295 4.77 6.42 -7.67
N LEU A 296 3.96 7.16 -6.93
CA LEU A 296 4.41 7.88 -5.75
C LEU A 296 3.70 7.31 -4.51
N ARG A 297 4.14 7.76 -3.34
CA ARG A 297 3.59 7.32 -2.06
C ARG A 297 2.85 8.46 -1.41
N ALA A 298 1.56 8.28 -1.16
CA ALA A 298 0.79 9.19 -0.32
C ALA A 298 1.03 8.80 1.15
N LEU A 299 1.28 9.78 2.00
CA LEU A 299 1.47 9.61 3.45
C LEU A 299 0.37 10.37 4.17
N ALA A 300 -0.48 9.64 4.88
CA ALA A 300 -1.46 10.20 5.81
C ALA A 300 -0.95 10.04 7.24
N ASP A 301 -1.08 11.10 8.03
CA ASP A 301 -0.52 11.16 9.39
C ASP A 301 -1.64 11.41 10.40
N MET A 302 -1.58 10.72 11.55
CA MET A 302 -2.50 10.93 12.67
C MET A 302 -1.80 10.60 13.99
N SER A 303 -2.23 11.16 15.12
CA SER A 303 -1.79 10.64 16.43
C SER A 303 -2.49 9.32 16.74
N VAL A 304 -1.79 8.40 17.41
CA VAL A 304 -2.37 7.12 17.82
C VAL A 304 -3.55 7.35 18.77
N GLY A 305 -3.44 8.29 19.70
CA GLY A 305 -4.52 8.64 20.65
C GLY A 305 -5.80 9.08 19.95
N ALA A 306 -5.71 9.96 18.94
CA ALA A 306 -6.86 10.39 18.14
C ALA A 306 -7.44 9.23 17.32
N MET A 307 -6.59 8.34 16.83
CA MET A 307 -7.02 7.20 16.01
C MET A 307 -7.83 6.17 16.80
N ILE A 308 -7.34 5.76 17.98
CA ILE A 308 -7.94 4.62 18.71
C ILE A 308 -8.88 5.01 19.84
N ASP A 309 -9.11 6.32 20.04
CA ASP A 309 -9.95 6.88 21.13
C ASP A 309 -9.49 6.33 22.48
N TRP A 310 -8.23 6.64 22.79
CA TRP A 310 -7.54 6.20 23.99
C TRP A 310 -8.22 6.82 25.22
N ALA A 311 -9.26 6.17 25.75
CA ALA A 311 -9.84 6.56 27.01
C ALA A 311 -8.85 6.19 28.13
N PRO A 312 -8.49 7.13 29.03
CA PRO A 312 -7.91 6.74 30.30
C PRO A 312 -8.90 5.81 31.01
N ASP A 313 -8.40 4.84 31.76
CA ASP A 313 -9.24 3.86 32.43
C ASP A 313 -10.18 4.61 33.39
N ASP A 314 -11.48 4.63 33.07
CA ASP A 314 -12.51 5.36 33.84
C ASP A 314 -12.58 4.88 35.32
N SER A 315 -11.85 3.80 35.68
CA SER A 315 -11.69 3.31 37.05
C SER A 315 -10.72 4.10 37.94
N ALA A 316 -9.98 5.07 37.39
CA ALA A 316 -9.02 5.86 38.19
C ALA A 316 -9.66 7.01 38.99
N GLU A 317 -10.86 7.49 38.62
CA GLU A 317 -11.48 8.64 39.30
C GLU A 317 -12.27 8.30 40.58
N ASP A 318 -12.59 7.03 40.84
CA ASP A 318 -13.37 6.61 42.02
C ASP A 318 -12.52 6.01 43.17
N GLN A 319 -11.20 5.91 43.03
CA GLN A 319 -10.33 5.52 44.14
C GLN A 319 -9.98 6.75 44.98
N LYS A 320 -10.88 7.10 45.91
CA LYS A 320 -10.61 7.99 47.04
C LYS A 320 -9.26 7.57 47.68
N PRO A 321 -8.32 8.49 47.91
CA PRO A 321 -7.02 8.15 48.50
C PRO A 321 -7.26 7.57 49.90
N SER A 322 -7.16 6.25 50.04
CA SER A 322 -7.07 5.62 51.35
C SER A 322 -5.68 5.93 51.89
N GLU A 323 -5.62 6.84 52.86
CA GLU A 323 -4.40 7.17 53.60
C GLU A 323 -3.79 5.88 54.19
N GLY A 324 -2.56 5.53 53.78
CA GLY A 324 -1.69 4.69 54.61
C GLY A 324 -1.02 3.45 54.02
N ILE A 325 -1.04 3.19 52.71
CA ILE A 325 -0.35 1.99 52.16
C ILE A 325 0.83 2.39 51.26
N GLN A 326 2.00 1.85 51.60
CA GLN A 326 3.28 2.06 50.93
C GLN A 326 3.27 1.66 49.43
N PRO A 327 4.11 2.30 48.60
CA PRO A 327 4.15 2.08 47.15
C PRO A 327 4.63 0.65 46.86
N THR A 328 3.68 -0.22 46.55
CA THR A 328 3.96 -1.54 45.98
C THR A 328 4.06 -1.38 44.46
N VAL A 329 5.14 -1.92 43.91
CA VAL A 329 5.53 -1.90 42.49
C VAL A 329 4.31 -2.12 41.57
N GLU A 330 4.04 -1.13 40.72
CA GLU A 330 2.92 -1.15 39.78
C GLU A 330 2.99 -2.38 38.85
N PRO A 331 1.92 -3.19 38.75
CA PRO A 331 1.81 -4.19 37.70
C PRO A 331 1.61 -3.46 36.37
N SER A 332 2.68 -3.30 35.61
CA SER A 332 2.67 -2.81 34.25
C SER A 332 1.92 -3.79 33.33
N GLY A 333 0.63 -3.54 33.10
CA GLY A 333 -0.10 -4.18 31.99
C GLY A 333 -1.54 -4.63 32.23
N GLU A 334 -2.17 -4.34 33.36
CA GLU A 334 -3.54 -4.79 33.59
C GLU A 334 -4.58 -4.03 32.75
N ASN A 335 -5.14 -4.73 31.76
CA ASN A 335 -6.50 -4.61 31.21
C ASN A 335 -7.02 -3.22 30.79
N ARG A 336 -6.27 -2.46 30.00
CA ARG A 336 -6.83 -1.29 29.28
C ARG A 336 -7.95 -1.73 28.31
N LYS A 337 -9.21 -1.43 28.64
CA LYS A 337 -10.37 -1.76 27.80
C LYS A 337 -10.51 -0.76 26.66
N LEU A 338 -10.09 -1.13 25.46
CA LEU A 338 -10.33 -0.32 24.26
C LEU A 338 -11.84 -0.29 23.90
N ARG A 339 -12.38 0.92 23.69
CA ARG A 339 -13.77 1.13 23.25
C ARG A 339 -14.02 0.56 21.85
N LYS A 340 -15.28 0.29 21.49
CA LYS A 340 -15.64 -0.14 20.13
C LYS A 340 -15.33 0.99 19.13
N VAL A 341 -14.78 0.65 17.97
CA VAL A 341 -14.49 1.62 16.91
C VAL A 341 -15.76 2.37 16.51
N ARG A 342 -15.73 3.70 16.66
CA ARG A 342 -16.84 4.60 16.33
C ARG A 342 -16.78 5.00 14.85
N PRO A 343 -17.93 5.28 14.21
CA PRO A 343 -17.95 5.81 12.85
C PRO A 343 -17.09 7.06 12.66
N ALA A 344 -17.05 7.97 13.63
CA ALA A 344 -16.22 9.19 13.57
C ALA A 344 -14.72 8.89 13.41
N GLN A 345 -14.18 7.88 14.11
CA GLN A 345 -12.77 7.50 13.97
C GLN A 345 -12.45 7.01 12.56
N LEU A 346 -13.38 6.26 11.94
CA LEU A 346 -13.25 5.82 10.56
C LEU A 346 -13.34 6.98 9.58
N VAL A 347 -14.19 7.98 9.85
CA VAL A 347 -14.30 9.20 9.05
C VAL A 347 -12.96 9.94 9.05
N ASP A 348 -12.40 10.21 10.23
CA ASP A 348 -11.15 10.96 10.37
C ASP A 348 -9.99 10.25 9.64
N ALA A 349 -9.84 8.94 9.85
CA ALA A 349 -8.79 8.15 9.21
C ALA A 349 -8.99 8.05 7.68
N ALA A 350 -10.21 7.83 7.20
CA ALA A 350 -10.49 7.77 5.77
C ALA A 350 -10.28 9.13 5.09
N MET A 351 -10.63 10.23 5.77
CA MET A 351 -10.39 11.59 5.30
C MET A 351 -8.90 11.93 5.28
N ALA A 352 -8.12 11.52 6.28
CA ALA A 352 -6.66 11.68 6.28
C ALA A 352 -6.03 10.97 5.07
N ILE A 353 -6.45 9.73 4.78
CA ILE A 353 -6.01 8.98 3.59
C ILE A 353 -6.40 9.71 2.31
N ARG A 354 -7.66 10.15 2.19
CA ARG A 354 -8.16 10.86 1.02
C ARG A 354 -7.44 12.20 0.80
N ALA A 355 -7.16 12.95 1.86
CA ALA A 355 -6.42 14.19 1.82
C ALA A 355 -4.98 13.97 1.33
N ALA A 356 -4.28 12.95 1.86
CA ALA A 356 -2.94 12.59 1.40
C ALA A 356 -2.93 12.20 -0.09
N LEU A 357 -3.93 11.42 -0.54
CA LEU A 357 -4.10 11.06 -1.95
C LEU A 357 -4.36 12.28 -2.84
N LYS A 358 -5.13 13.27 -2.37
CA LYS A 358 -5.42 14.49 -3.12
C LYS A 358 -4.19 15.39 -3.19
N LYS A 359 -3.47 15.57 -2.08
CA LYS A 359 -2.23 16.35 -2.02
C LYS A 359 -1.17 15.83 -2.98
N LEU A 360 -1.04 14.50 -3.11
CA LEU A 360 -0.11 13.89 -4.06
C LEU A 360 -0.49 14.12 -5.53
N CYS A 361 -1.75 14.44 -5.82
CA CYS A 361 -2.19 14.86 -7.16
C CYS A 361 -1.86 16.32 -7.46
N GLU A 362 -1.46 17.11 -6.48
CA GLU A 362 -1.10 18.52 -6.72
C GLU A 362 0.20 18.56 -7.49
N ARG A 363 0.22 19.37 -8.57
CA ARG A 363 1.34 19.50 -9.49
C ARG A 363 2.65 19.77 -8.77
N ASP A 364 2.67 20.75 -7.87
CA ASP A 364 3.85 21.13 -7.10
C ASP A 364 4.42 19.96 -6.27
N THR A 365 3.55 19.13 -5.70
CA THR A 365 3.97 17.95 -4.93
C THR A 365 4.62 16.91 -5.86
N LEU A 366 4.06 16.68 -7.04
CA LEU A 366 4.56 15.75 -8.03
C LEU A 366 5.91 16.19 -8.60
N GLU A 367 6.04 17.47 -8.98
CA GLU A 367 7.28 18.05 -9.49
C GLU A 367 8.42 17.93 -8.47
N LYS A 368 8.13 18.20 -7.19
CA LYS A 368 9.10 18.02 -6.09
C LYS A 368 9.60 16.58 -5.96
N HIS A 369 8.70 15.59 -6.06
CA HIS A 369 9.10 14.19 -6.00
C HIS A 369 9.93 13.76 -7.21
N ILE A 370 9.58 14.23 -8.41
CA ILE A 370 10.36 13.97 -9.62
C ILE A 370 11.77 14.57 -9.50
N ALA A 371 11.88 15.80 -9.01
CA ALA A 371 13.16 16.47 -8.81
C ALA A 371 14.05 15.69 -7.82
N LEU A 372 13.49 15.25 -6.69
CA LEU A 372 14.20 14.41 -5.71
C LEU A 372 14.67 13.07 -6.31
N ALA A 373 13.80 12.39 -7.05
CA ALA A 373 14.16 11.13 -7.71
C ALA A 373 15.28 11.34 -8.72
N THR A 374 15.27 12.46 -9.44
CA THR A 374 16.29 12.82 -10.42
C THR A 374 17.65 13.05 -9.75
N GLN A 375 17.68 13.81 -8.65
CA GLN A 375 18.88 14.05 -7.84
C GLN A 375 19.53 12.73 -7.41
N ALA A 376 18.72 11.73 -7.04
CA ALA A 376 19.21 10.42 -6.61
C ALA A 376 19.75 9.53 -7.74
N THR A 377 19.37 9.76 -9.00
CA THR A 377 19.77 8.92 -10.16
C THR A 377 21.08 9.31 -10.81
N THR A 378 21.57 10.55 -10.64
CA THR A 378 22.75 11.04 -11.39
C THR A 378 24.11 10.48 -10.92
N ASP A 379 24.13 9.51 -10.00
CA ASP A 379 25.34 8.89 -9.45
C ASP A 379 25.82 7.64 -10.23
N ASP A 380 24.97 6.99 -11.02
CA ASP A 380 25.32 5.77 -11.76
C ASP A 380 25.86 6.09 -13.17
N ASP A 381 26.74 7.08 -13.31
CA ASP A 381 27.53 7.25 -14.53
C ASP A 381 28.88 6.51 -14.34
N PRO A 382 28.99 5.23 -14.71
CA PRO A 382 30.23 4.43 -14.54
C PRO A 382 31.39 4.92 -15.41
N VAL A 383 31.25 6.06 -16.11
CA VAL A 383 32.20 6.59 -17.10
C VAL A 383 32.81 7.93 -16.67
N ALA A 384 32.66 8.34 -15.40
CA ALA A 384 33.51 9.40 -14.86
C ALA A 384 34.97 8.89 -14.79
N VAL A 385 35.69 9.13 -15.88
CA VAL A 385 37.13 8.98 -16.03
C VAL A 385 37.79 9.54 -14.77
N LYS A 386 38.56 8.71 -14.08
CA LYS A 386 39.39 9.10 -12.94
C LYS A 386 40.43 10.10 -13.43
N ASP A 387 40.10 11.38 -13.43
CA ASP A 387 41.12 12.42 -13.30
C ASP A 387 41.54 12.44 -11.84
N ASP A 388 42.84 12.23 -11.60
CA ASP A 388 43.46 11.96 -10.29
C ASP A 388 43.45 13.16 -9.30
N ASP A 389 42.72 14.24 -9.59
CA ASP A 389 42.61 15.39 -8.69
C ASP A 389 41.47 15.20 -7.68
N GLN A 390 41.87 14.69 -6.51
CA GLN A 390 41.06 14.40 -5.32
C GLN A 390 40.35 15.64 -4.71
N GLN A 391 39.31 16.16 -5.36
CA GLN A 391 38.30 16.95 -4.66
C GLN A 391 37.14 16.03 -4.27
N GLN A 392 36.92 15.88 -2.96
CA GLN A 392 35.75 15.19 -2.43
C GLN A 392 34.48 15.73 -3.12
N PRO A 393 33.59 14.87 -3.63
CA PRO A 393 32.35 15.34 -4.22
C PRO A 393 31.57 16.17 -3.18
N PRO A 394 30.91 17.27 -3.59
CA PRO A 394 30.13 18.10 -2.68
C PRO A 394 29.10 17.25 -1.93
N ARG A 395 29.06 17.41 -0.60
CA ARG A 395 28.21 16.66 0.36
C ARG A 395 26.69 16.89 0.20
N ASP A 396 26.26 17.56 -0.86
CA ASP A 396 24.87 18.01 -1.06
C ASP A 396 24.03 17.02 -1.89
N LYS A 397 24.60 15.88 -2.29
CA LYS A 397 23.91 14.87 -3.10
C LYS A 397 23.20 13.83 -2.22
N ILE A 398 21.92 13.58 -2.53
CA ILE A 398 21.09 12.56 -1.89
C ILE A 398 21.15 11.29 -2.76
N THR A 399 21.47 10.15 -2.17
CA THR A 399 21.54 8.84 -2.84
C THR A 399 20.22 8.06 -2.73
N TRP A 400 19.96 7.10 -3.63
CA TRP A 400 18.79 6.23 -3.55
C TRP A 400 18.64 5.47 -2.23
N PRO A 401 19.71 4.88 -1.64
CA PRO A 401 19.63 4.29 -0.30
C PRO A 401 19.20 5.28 0.78
N GLU A 402 19.59 6.56 0.68
CA GLU A 402 19.18 7.59 1.64
C GLU A 402 17.70 7.96 1.48
N VAL A 403 17.20 8.06 0.24
CA VAL A 403 15.76 8.25 -0.03
C VAL A 403 14.95 7.08 0.52
N ASP A 404 15.33 5.84 0.22
CA ASP A 404 14.63 4.66 0.72
C ASP A 404 14.68 4.58 2.26
N ALA A 405 15.83 4.90 2.86
CA ALA A 405 15.95 4.96 4.32
C ALA A 405 15.07 6.06 4.92
N ALA A 406 14.99 7.24 4.29
CA ALA A 406 14.12 8.34 4.72
C ALA A 406 12.64 7.95 4.63
N VAL A 407 12.22 7.33 3.52
CA VAL A 407 10.86 6.81 3.34
C VAL A 407 10.54 5.77 4.44
N ARG A 408 11.45 4.83 4.71
CA ARG A 408 11.24 3.81 5.75
C ARG A 408 11.15 4.41 7.15
N ARG A 409 11.99 5.39 7.48
CA ARG A 409 11.93 6.13 8.75
C ARG A 409 10.64 6.91 8.87
N ALA A 410 10.22 7.58 7.79
CA ALA A 410 8.96 8.31 7.76
C ALA A 410 7.80 7.36 8.05
N ILE A 411 7.68 6.23 7.34
CA ILE A 411 6.56 5.31 7.58
C ILE A 411 6.66 4.68 8.99
N ALA A 412 7.85 4.31 9.45
CA ALA A 412 8.06 3.60 10.72
C ALA A 412 7.24 2.28 10.81
N ARG A 413 7.23 1.48 9.73
CA ARG A 413 6.40 0.26 9.58
C ARG A 413 6.47 -0.71 10.77
N HIS A 414 7.65 -0.84 11.37
CA HIS A 414 7.94 -1.73 12.51
C HIS A 414 7.50 -1.19 13.87
N HIS A 415 6.83 -0.04 13.92
CA HIS A 415 6.41 0.59 15.17
C HIS A 415 5.02 1.18 15.02
N THR A 416 4.88 2.33 14.35
CA THR A 416 3.60 3.04 14.26
C THR A 416 3.03 3.08 12.83
N GLY A 417 3.78 2.63 11.82
CA GLY A 417 3.39 2.73 10.41
C GLY A 417 2.59 1.57 9.84
N LEU A 418 1.85 1.84 8.76
CA LEU A 418 1.25 0.84 7.88
C LEU A 418 1.51 1.20 6.41
N ASP A 419 2.03 0.25 5.64
CA ASP A 419 2.38 0.39 4.22
C ASP A 419 1.44 -0.46 3.36
N ALA A 420 0.57 0.21 2.61
CA ALA A 420 -0.49 -0.38 1.84
C ALA A 420 -0.21 -0.37 0.33
N SER A 421 -0.46 -1.52 -0.28
CA SER A 421 -0.60 -1.65 -1.73
C SER A 421 -2.05 -1.96 -2.09
N VAL A 422 -2.68 -1.15 -2.91
CA VAL A 422 -4.08 -1.34 -3.31
C VAL A 422 -4.13 -2.05 -4.66
N GLY A 423 -4.36 -3.36 -4.65
CA GLY A 423 -4.34 -4.21 -5.82
C GLY A 423 -5.68 -4.39 -6.53
N VAL A 424 -6.73 -3.63 -6.19
CA VAL A 424 -8.11 -3.89 -6.63
C VAL A 424 -8.31 -3.94 -8.16
N THR A 425 -7.39 -3.37 -8.94
CA THR A 425 -7.43 -3.37 -10.41
C THR A 425 -6.40 -4.29 -11.06
N LEU A 426 -5.65 -5.10 -10.30
CA LEU A 426 -4.51 -5.86 -10.82
C LEU A 426 -4.91 -7.16 -11.53
N GLY A 427 -5.66 -7.10 -12.65
CA GLY A 427 -5.80 -8.24 -13.57
C GLY A 427 -6.95 -9.22 -13.28
N ALA A 428 -7.79 -8.97 -12.28
CA ALA A 428 -8.76 -9.98 -11.82
C ALA A 428 -9.91 -10.14 -12.81
N ASP A 429 -10.19 -9.04 -13.51
CA ASP A 429 -11.20 -8.94 -14.56
C ASP A 429 -10.63 -9.20 -15.96
N VAL A 430 -9.34 -9.52 -16.06
CA VAL A 430 -8.70 -9.84 -17.33
C VAL A 430 -9.13 -11.24 -17.77
N GLU A 431 -9.59 -11.32 -19.02
CA GLU A 431 -9.99 -12.57 -19.65
C GLU A 431 -8.81 -13.17 -20.41
N TYR A 432 -8.36 -14.34 -19.97
CA TYR A 432 -7.27 -15.06 -20.58
C TYR A 432 -7.81 -16.13 -21.52
N THR A 433 -7.28 -16.18 -22.73
CA THR A 433 -7.55 -17.22 -23.72
C THR A 433 -6.39 -18.21 -23.71
N ILE A 434 -6.31 -19.07 -22.69
CA ILE A 434 -5.22 -20.05 -22.58
C ILE A 434 -5.64 -21.35 -23.26
N PRO A 435 -4.95 -21.80 -24.34
CA PRO A 435 -5.26 -23.06 -24.99
C PRO A 435 -5.24 -24.23 -24.00
N GLY A 436 -6.26 -25.09 -24.07
CA GLY A 436 -6.40 -26.26 -23.19
C GLY A 436 -7.04 -25.97 -21.82
N VAL A 437 -7.21 -24.71 -21.42
CA VAL A 437 -7.99 -24.33 -20.23
C VAL A 437 -9.43 -24.02 -20.65
N CYS A 438 -10.41 -24.60 -19.96
CA CYS A 438 -11.83 -24.34 -20.20
C CYS A 438 -12.26 -24.47 -21.68
N GLY A 439 -11.65 -25.41 -22.41
CA GLY A 439 -11.92 -25.61 -23.84
C GLY A 439 -11.46 -24.45 -24.74
N GLY A 440 -10.49 -23.65 -24.32
CA GLY A 440 -9.97 -22.51 -25.07
C GLY A 440 -10.88 -21.29 -25.07
N LYS A 441 -11.92 -21.25 -24.24
CA LYS A 441 -12.78 -20.08 -24.09
C LYS A 441 -12.11 -19.02 -23.21
N PRO A 442 -12.32 -17.71 -23.49
CA PRO A 442 -11.87 -16.66 -22.59
C PRO A 442 -12.41 -16.89 -21.18
N THR A 443 -11.50 -16.90 -20.21
CA THR A 443 -11.86 -17.10 -18.80
C THR A 443 -11.10 -16.14 -17.90
N LYS A 444 -11.78 -15.70 -16.83
CA LYS A 444 -11.18 -14.87 -15.79
C LYS A 444 -10.53 -15.75 -14.72
N PRO A 445 -9.47 -15.30 -14.06
CA PRO A 445 -8.88 -16.03 -12.95
C PRO A 445 -9.91 -16.12 -11.81
N SER A 446 -10.13 -17.32 -11.29
CA SER A 446 -11.00 -17.53 -10.11
C SER A 446 -10.50 -16.77 -8.89
N TRP A 447 -9.18 -16.58 -8.81
CA TRP A 447 -8.49 -15.83 -7.77
C TRP A 447 -7.15 -15.33 -8.29
N MET A 448 -6.66 -14.26 -7.68
CA MET A 448 -5.26 -13.86 -7.80
C MET A 448 -4.71 -13.59 -6.41
N ARG A 449 -3.42 -13.88 -6.26
CA ARG A 449 -2.74 -13.88 -4.98
C ARG A 449 -1.39 -13.21 -5.11
N ARG A 450 -0.95 -12.59 -4.02
CA ARG A 450 0.42 -12.16 -3.84
C ARG A 450 1.23 -13.35 -3.32
N ALA A 451 2.46 -13.49 -3.78
CA ALA A 451 3.41 -14.42 -3.17
C ALA A 451 3.59 -14.10 -1.68
N TYR A 452 3.84 -15.13 -0.87
CA TYR A 452 4.02 -14.96 0.57
C TYR A 452 5.23 -14.08 0.87
N VAL A 453 4.99 -13.06 1.69
CA VAL A 453 5.97 -12.11 2.23
C VAL A 453 5.51 -11.82 3.67
N ALA A 454 6.37 -11.40 4.58
CA ALA A 454 5.92 -11.05 5.93
C ALA A 454 6.77 -9.92 6.51
N PHE A 455 6.52 -8.70 6.02
CA PHE A 455 7.10 -7.49 6.59
C PHE A 455 6.09 -6.89 7.58
N ASP A 456 6.48 -6.69 8.85
CA ASP A 456 5.62 -6.06 9.85
C ASP A 456 5.11 -4.70 9.34
N GLY A 457 3.81 -4.48 9.46
CA GLY A 457 3.15 -3.26 8.97
C GLY A 457 3.01 -3.19 7.45
N ALA A 458 3.11 -4.30 6.72
CA ALA A 458 2.77 -4.34 5.29
C ALA A 458 1.35 -4.88 5.09
N MET A 459 0.58 -4.23 4.22
CA MET A 459 -0.74 -4.71 3.80
C MET A 459 -0.93 -4.64 2.29
N THR A 460 -1.83 -5.47 1.77
CA THR A 460 -2.25 -5.44 0.38
C THR A 460 -3.73 -5.76 0.27
N ILE A 461 -4.51 -4.86 -0.35
CA ILE A 461 -5.86 -5.22 -0.77
C ILE A 461 -5.72 -6.05 -2.04
N LEU A 462 -6.10 -7.32 -1.96
CA LEU A 462 -5.94 -8.26 -3.05
C LEU A 462 -6.98 -8.01 -4.16
N PRO A 463 -6.64 -8.36 -5.41
CA PRO A 463 -7.53 -8.11 -6.54
C PRO A 463 -8.66 -9.14 -6.57
N ARG A 464 -9.85 -8.72 -7.01
CA ARG A 464 -11.05 -9.57 -7.09
C ARG A 464 -11.85 -9.23 -8.33
N GLN A 465 -12.57 -10.23 -8.85
CA GLN A 465 -13.47 -10.03 -9.98
C GLN A 465 -14.54 -8.97 -9.66
N GLY A 466 -14.81 -8.09 -10.62
CA GLY A 466 -15.64 -6.91 -10.47
C GLY A 466 -14.95 -5.74 -9.75
N GLY A 467 -13.68 -5.90 -9.36
CA GLY A 467 -12.86 -4.89 -8.69
C GLY A 467 -13.59 -4.25 -7.51
N THR A 468 -13.69 -2.92 -7.53
CA THR A 468 -14.39 -2.18 -6.49
C THR A 468 -15.91 -2.22 -6.65
N LYS A 469 -16.46 -2.60 -7.80
CA LYS A 469 -17.91 -2.52 -8.10
C LYS A 469 -18.64 -3.86 -7.95
N GLY A 470 -17.91 -4.98 -7.93
CA GLY A 470 -18.47 -6.32 -7.80
C GLY A 470 -19.02 -6.65 -6.42
N ASP A 471 -19.58 -7.86 -6.33
CA ASP A 471 -20.08 -8.47 -5.10
C ASP A 471 -19.10 -9.44 -4.45
N ALA A 472 -17.91 -9.61 -5.04
CA ALA A 472 -16.87 -10.44 -4.45
C ALA A 472 -16.38 -9.86 -3.12
N ASP A 473 -16.15 -10.74 -2.14
CA ASP A 473 -15.53 -10.36 -0.87
C ASP A 473 -14.19 -9.67 -1.09
N TRP A 474 -13.93 -8.66 -0.25
CA TRP A 474 -12.67 -7.94 -0.22
C TRP A 474 -11.66 -8.72 0.60
N GLU A 475 -10.47 -8.92 0.06
CA GLU A 475 -9.42 -9.65 0.75
C GLU A 475 -8.27 -8.71 1.10
N VAL A 476 -7.90 -8.64 2.38
CA VAL A 476 -6.74 -7.90 2.85
C VAL A 476 -5.68 -8.89 3.29
N TRP A 477 -4.59 -8.95 2.53
CA TRP A 477 -3.37 -9.56 3.01
C TRP A 477 -2.68 -8.60 3.98
N LEU A 478 -2.34 -9.05 5.18
CA LEU A 478 -1.78 -8.23 6.24
C LEU A 478 -0.66 -8.99 6.93
N ALA A 479 0.49 -8.36 7.06
CA ALA A 479 1.66 -8.89 7.76
C ALA A 479 1.96 -8.06 9.00
N LEU A 480 2.00 -8.72 10.16
CA LEU A 480 2.28 -8.12 11.46
C LEU A 480 3.15 -9.04 12.30
N ARG A 481 3.74 -8.53 13.38
CA ARG A 481 4.28 -9.40 14.43
C ARG A 481 3.21 -10.37 14.95
N ARG A 482 3.66 -11.54 15.41
CA ARG A 482 2.78 -12.62 15.85
C ARG A 482 1.81 -12.15 16.93
N GLU A 483 2.32 -11.45 17.93
CA GLU A 483 1.56 -10.93 19.06
C GLU A 483 0.48 -9.92 18.62
N ASP A 484 0.75 -9.04 17.65
CA ASP A 484 -0.25 -8.11 17.12
C ASP A 484 -1.29 -8.86 16.26
N MET A 485 -0.84 -9.83 15.48
CA MET A 485 -1.70 -10.67 14.66
C MET A 485 -2.66 -11.50 15.52
N GLU A 486 -2.24 -11.98 16.69
CA GLU A 486 -3.12 -12.68 17.64
C GLU A 486 -4.22 -11.78 18.20
N ILE A 487 -3.92 -10.51 18.49
CA ILE A 487 -4.92 -9.53 18.93
C ILE A 487 -5.90 -9.20 17.79
N ILE A 488 -5.39 -8.88 16.60
CA ILE A 488 -6.21 -8.38 15.50
C ILE A 488 -7.23 -9.42 14.99
N GLN A 489 -6.95 -10.71 15.16
CA GLN A 489 -7.84 -11.82 14.81
C GLN A 489 -9.01 -12.03 15.76
N LYS A 490 -9.00 -11.42 16.94
CA LYS A 490 -10.09 -11.57 17.91
C LYS A 490 -11.41 -11.02 17.33
N GLU A 491 -12.53 -11.61 17.72
CA GLU A 491 -13.88 -11.20 17.28
C GLU A 491 -14.19 -9.74 17.61
N LYS A 492 -13.65 -9.22 18.72
CA LYS A 492 -13.83 -7.80 19.09
C LYS A 492 -12.96 -6.83 18.28
N GLU A 493 -12.00 -7.36 17.52
CA GLU A 493 -11.05 -6.61 16.70
C GLU A 493 -11.38 -6.77 15.20
N LEU A 494 -10.38 -6.82 14.31
CA LEU A 494 -10.61 -6.97 12.87
C LEU A 494 -11.26 -8.33 12.54
N GLY A 495 -11.01 -9.36 13.34
CA GLY A 495 -11.61 -10.69 13.20
C GLY A 495 -13.14 -10.68 13.17
N GLY A 496 -13.79 -9.76 13.90
CA GLY A 496 -15.26 -9.61 13.88
C GLY A 496 -15.83 -9.07 12.58
N TRP A 497 -14.99 -8.59 11.66
CA TRP A 497 -15.38 -8.11 10.34
C TRP A 497 -15.21 -9.17 9.25
N VAL A 498 -14.55 -10.28 9.57
CA VAL A 498 -14.21 -11.34 8.64
C VAL A 498 -15.44 -12.23 8.41
N CYS A 499 -15.81 -12.41 7.15
CA CYS A 499 -16.93 -13.28 6.76
C CYS A 499 -16.51 -14.75 6.59
N ARG A 500 -15.20 -14.99 6.39
CA ARG A 500 -14.59 -16.31 6.28
C ARG A 500 -13.07 -16.22 6.42
N GLU A 501 -12.45 -17.25 6.95
CA GLU A 501 -11.00 -17.39 6.82
C GLU A 501 -10.67 -17.63 5.34
N ALA A 502 -9.79 -16.79 4.78
CA ALA A 502 -9.32 -16.97 3.42
C ALA A 502 -8.23 -18.05 3.39
N LEU A 503 -8.37 -18.98 2.45
CA LEU A 503 -7.43 -20.07 2.18
C LEU A 503 -6.04 -19.59 1.73
#